data_AF-A0A4Q6V5Y9-F1
#
_entry.id   AF-A0A4Q6V5Y9-F1
#
_cell.length_a   1.000
_cell.length_b   1.000
_cell.length_c   1.000
_cell.angle_alpha   90.00
_cell.angle_beta   90.00
_cell.angle_gamma   90.00
#
_symmetry.space_group_name_H-M   'P 1'
#
loop_
_entity.id
_entity.type
_entity.pdbx_description
1 polymer ?
#
loop_
_entity_poly.entity_id
_entity_poly.type
_entity_poly.pdbx_seq_one_letter_code
_entity_poly.pdbx_strand_id
1 'polypeptide(L)'
;MTTDEVSLESKATEFADTLTTLTRGVLGPASPPFSASNSGTRVLVAPLGEDGETVTRIPVTIDRVPCLQLHVQHFCCWDTAGQYLATDRADVKVFFESSLEPLLRYEYVRDWKNPPGAHLQVHAHRDELAYLLRLAERKQSTPSGKFRRGKLPRISEIHFPVGGHRFRPGLEDVLLLLEREFAIDVEPGWRKIVDAETQKWRLLQLRAAVRDAPDVAAAVLRDHLGYTVIPPESEGLPAPRPAAEQDSRLFWP
;
A
#
# COMPACT_ATOMS: atom_id res chain seq x y z
N MET A 1 8.97 -36.31 11.40
CA MET A 1 9.22 -35.40 10.28
C MET A 1 8.49 -34.12 10.58
N THR A 2 9.19 -33.13 11.09
CA THR A 2 8.64 -31.82 11.48
C THR A 2 8.40 -31.00 10.22
N THR A 3 7.14 -30.79 9.86
CA THR A 3 6.74 -29.70 8.97
C THR A 3 7.16 -28.41 9.65
N ASP A 4 8.18 -27.73 9.11
CA ASP A 4 8.49 -26.35 9.49
C ASP A 4 7.24 -25.51 9.21
N GLU A 5 6.52 -25.18 10.27
CA GLU A 5 5.41 -24.25 10.23
C GLU A 5 6.03 -22.88 9.89
N VAL A 6 5.81 -22.40 8.66
CA VAL A 6 6.44 -21.16 8.20
C VAL A 6 5.97 -20.00 9.07
N SER A 7 6.89 -19.37 9.79
CA SER A 7 6.54 -18.27 10.68
C SER A 7 6.18 -16.99 9.92
N LEU A 8 5.37 -16.14 10.55
CA LEU A 8 5.03 -14.81 10.02
C LEU A 8 6.29 -13.97 9.77
N GLU A 9 7.27 -14.11 10.66
CA GLU A 9 8.56 -13.42 10.57
C GLU A 9 9.35 -13.86 9.34
N SER A 10 9.38 -15.17 9.05
CA SER A 10 10.03 -15.69 7.83
C SER A 10 9.39 -15.11 6.56
N LYS A 11 8.07 -15.05 6.48
CA LYS A 11 7.38 -14.41 5.34
C LYS A 11 7.59 -12.90 5.26
N ALA A 12 7.62 -12.23 6.40
CA ALA A 12 7.92 -10.81 6.44
C ALA A 12 9.36 -10.51 5.99
N THR A 13 10.32 -11.38 6.30
CA THR A 13 11.71 -11.29 5.81
C THR A 13 11.77 -11.48 4.29
N GLU A 14 11.10 -12.48 3.73
CA GLU A 14 10.99 -12.64 2.26
C GLU A 14 10.42 -11.37 1.59
N PHE A 15 9.44 -10.74 2.23
CA PHE A 15 8.87 -9.48 1.75
C PHE A 15 9.86 -8.30 1.88
N ALA A 16 10.62 -8.22 2.98
CA ALA A 16 11.68 -7.24 3.14
C ALA A 16 12.78 -7.39 2.08
N ASP A 17 13.17 -8.63 1.74
CA ASP A 17 14.14 -8.90 0.69
C ASP A 17 13.64 -8.43 -0.69
N THR A 18 12.34 -8.60 -0.94
CA THR A 18 11.68 -8.11 -2.16
C THR A 18 11.76 -6.58 -2.25
N LEU A 19 11.40 -5.87 -1.16
CA LEU A 19 11.48 -4.41 -1.11
C LEU A 19 12.92 -3.90 -1.23
N THR A 20 13.88 -4.60 -0.61
CA THR A 20 15.31 -4.29 -0.72
C THR A 20 15.80 -4.43 -2.16
N THR A 21 15.42 -5.51 -2.83
CA THR A 21 15.79 -5.77 -4.23
C THR A 21 15.19 -4.69 -5.13
N LEU A 22 13.93 -4.33 -4.91
CA LEU A 22 13.26 -3.27 -5.64
C LEU A 22 13.96 -1.91 -5.45
N THR A 23 14.15 -1.45 -4.21
CA THR A 23 14.72 -0.12 -3.97
C THR A 23 16.16 -0.03 -4.41
N ARG A 24 17.00 -1.04 -4.15
CA ARG A 24 18.39 -1.04 -4.62
C ARG A 24 18.51 -1.19 -6.13
N GLY A 25 17.60 -1.95 -6.74
CA GLY A 25 17.52 -2.11 -8.18
C GLY A 25 17.07 -0.85 -8.93
N VAL A 26 16.39 0.07 -8.25
CA VAL A 26 15.93 1.34 -8.83
C VAL A 26 16.83 2.50 -8.43
N LEU A 27 17.04 2.71 -7.13
CA LEU A 27 17.71 3.88 -6.56
C LEU A 27 19.21 3.65 -6.29
N GLY A 28 19.70 2.43 -6.48
CA GLY A 28 21.10 2.07 -6.32
C GLY A 28 21.43 1.35 -5.00
N PRO A 29 22.61 0.70 -4.94
CA PRO A 29 23.01 -0.19 -3.85
C PRO A 29 23.17 0.52 -2.50
N ALA A 30 23.36 1.84 -2.51
CA ALA A 30 23.42 2.67 -1.30
C ALA A 30 22.06 2.81 -0.61
N SER A 31 20.96 2.41 -1.25
CA SER A 31 19.66 2.38 -0.60
C SER A 31 19.68 1.40 0.59
N PRO A 32 19.16 1.80 1.76
CA PRO A 32 19.14 0.97 2.94
C PRO A 32 18.34 -0.32 2.67
N PRO A 33 18.80 -1.48 3.17
CA PRO A 33 18.03 -2.69 3.09
C PRO A 33 16.78 -2.57 3.97
N PHE A 34 15.72 -3.27 3.61
CA PHE A 34 14.57 -3.48 4.48
C PHE A 34 14.82 -4.67 5.40
N SER A 35 14.28 -4.61 6.60
CA SER A 35 14.27 -5.73 7.55
C SER A 35 12.89 -5.93 8.13
N ALA A 36 12.63 -7.16 8.59
CA ALA A 36 11.45 -7.51 9.35
C ALA A 36 11.79 -7.54 10.84
N SER A 37 10.99 -6.86 11.66
CA SER A 37 11.14 -6.83 13.12
C SER A 37 9.79 -7.01 13.81
N ASN A 38 9.80 -7.73 14.93
CA ASN A 38 8.58 -7.97 15.69
C ASN A 38 8.09 -6.66 16.33
N SER A 39 6.79 -6.38 16.19
CA SER A 39 6.12 -5.19 16.69
C SER A 39 4.80 -5.61 17.36
N GLY A 40 4.92 -6.32 18.49
CA GLY A 40 3.77 -6.81 19.27
C GLY A 40 3.04 -7.95 18.55
N THR A 41 1.83 -7.69 18.07
CA THR A 41 1.02 -8.68 17.32
C THR A 41 1.25 -8.62 15.80
N ARG A 42 2.18 -7.78 15.35
CA ARG A 42 2.48 -7.52 13.94
C ARG A 42 3.98 -7.60 13.72
N VAL A 43 4.38 -7.72 12.46
CA VAL A 43 5.78 -7.61 12.04
C VAL A 43 5.95 -6.33 11.23
N LEU A 44 6.80 -5.42 11.68
CA LEU A 44 7.17 -4.22 10.94
C LEU A 44 8.20 -4.59 9.88
N VAL A 45 7.94 -4.20 8.64
CA VAL A 45 8.90 -4.22 7.54
C VAL A 45 9.20 -2.78 7.15
N ALA A 46 10.45 -2.37 7.34
CA ALA A 46 10.91 -0.99 7.12
C ALA A 46 12.42 -0.96 6.77
N PRO A 47 12.92 0.14 6.18
CA PRO A 47 14.35 0.34 5.94
C PRO A 47 15.15 0.32 7.24
N LEU A 48 16.34 -0.28 7.20
CA LEU A 48 17.27 -0.41 8.32
C LEU A 48 18.56 0.36 8.04
N GLY A 49 19.06 1.07 9.04
CA GLY A 49 20.34 1.80 9.01
C GLY A 49 21.51 0.89 9.36
N GLU A 50 22.72 1.42 9.18
CA GLU A 50 23.96 0.70 9.54
C GLU A 50 24.10 0.45 11.05
N ASP A 51 23.45 1.29 11.85
CA ASP A 51 23.34 1.18 13.31
C ASP A 51 22.32 0.13 13.77
N GLY A 52 21.61 -0.51 12.83
CA GLY A 52 20.53 -1.44 13.12
C GLY A 52 19.23 -0.76 13.58
N GLU A 53 19.15 0.57 13.49
CA GLU A 53 17.91 1.31 13.76
C GLU A 53 17.10 1.51 12.48
N THR A 54 15.79 1.72 12.62
CA THR A 54 14.92 1.95 11.45
C THR A 54 15.25 3.29 10.80
N VAL A 55 15.64 3.25 9.52
CA VAL A 55 15.81 4.46 8.72
C VAL A 55 14.44 5.00 8.36
N THR A 56 14.19 6.24 8.76
CA THR A 56 12.89 6.86 8.55
C THR A 56 12.68 7.30 7.11
N ARG A 57 13.76 7.60 6.36
CA ARG A 57 13.70 8.19 5.03
C ARG A 57 14.86 7.73 4.13
N ILE A 58 14.54 7.21 2.96
CA ILE A 58 15.47 6.85 1.89
C ILE A 58 15.68 8.08 0.99
N PRO A 59 16.93 8.57 0.82
CA PRO A 59 17.20 9.68 -0.10
C PRO A 59 16.93 9.27 -1.56
N VAL A 60 16.37 10.19 -2.33
CA VAL A 60 16.17 10.05 -3.78
C VAL A 60 16.74 11.29 -4.46
N THR A 61 17.57 11.08 -5.47
CA THR A 61 18.33 12.14 -6.12
C THR A 61 17.78 12.48 -7.50
N ILE A 62 17.99 13.73 -7.91
CA ILE A 62 17.80 14.22 -9.28
C ILE A 62 19.11 14.91 -9.65
N ASP A 63 19.73 14.54 -10.77
CA ASP A 63 21.05 15.05 -11.19
C ASP A 63 22.11 14.91 -10.08
N ARG A 64 22.09 13.78 -9.35
CA ARG A 64 22.97 13.46 -8.21
C ARG A 64 22.80 14.34 -6.98
N VAL A 65 21.77 15.19 -6.94
CA VAL A 65 21.44 16.02 -5.78
C VAL A 65 20.27 15.39 -5.03
N PRO A 66 20.36 15.18 -3.70
CA PRO A 66 19.21 14.76 -2.89
C PRO A 66 18.10 15.82 -2.95
N CYS A 67 16.97 15.46 -3.57
CA CYS A 67 15.83 16.36 -3.73
C CYS A 67 14.59 15.83 -3.02
N LEU A 68 14.45 14.50 -2.96
CA LEU A 68 13.29 13.82 -2.41
C LEU A 68 13.72 12.81 -1.35
N GLN A 69 12.76 12.44 -0.51
CA GLN A 69 12.94 11.43 0.52
C GLN A 69 11.72 10.49 0.53
N LEU A 70 11.97 9.19 0.57
CA LEU A 70 10.94 8.15 0.62
C LEU A 70 10.84 7.55 2.02
N HIS A 71 9.65 7.61 2.59
CA HIS A 71 9.31 6.85 3.79
C HIS A 71 8.46 5.64 3.40
N VAL A 72 8.87 4.46 3.83
CA VAL A 72 8.18 3.20 3.52
C VAL A 72 8.09 2.36 4.80
N GLN A 73 6.87 2.01 5.20
CA GLN A 73 6.62 1.09 6.31
C GLN A 73 5.45 0.18 5.99
N HIS A 74 5.59 -1.10 6.33
CA HIS A 74 4.51 -2.07 6.28
C HIS A 74 4.40 -2.80 7.61
N PHE A 75 3.22 -2.75 8.23
CA PHE A 75 2.89 -3.60 9.36
C PHE A 75 2.19 -4.83 8.82
N CYS A 76 2.82 -5.98 8.95
CA CYS A 76 2.34 -7.25 8.44
C CYS A 76 1.70 -8.09 9.55
N CYS A 77 0.69 -8.85 9.15
CA CYS A 77 0.01 -9.84 9.97
C CYS A 77 -0.33 -11.05 9.09
N TRP A 78 -0.90 -12.08 9.70
CA TRP A 78 -1.59 -13.10 8.91
C TRP A 78 -2.85 -12.54 8.28
N ASP A 79 -3.25 -13.08 7.13
CA ASP A 79 -4.59 -12.85 6.61
C ASP A 79 -5.67 -13.48 7.51
N THR A 80 -6.93 -13.22 7.20
CA THR A 80 -8.06 -13.68 8.03
C THR A 80 -8.10 -15.21 8.14
N ALA A 81 -7.60 -15.93 7.13
CA ALA A 81 -7.51 -17.39 7.14
C ALA A 81 -6.27 -17.94 7.86
N GLY A 82 -5.32 -17.10 8.27
CA GLY A 82 -4.08 -17.55 8.91
C GLY A 82 -3.07 -18.18 7.96
N GLN A 83 -3.22 -18.00 6.64
CA GLN A 83 -2.49 -18.75 5.62
C GLN A 83 -1.44 -17.94 4.88
N TYR A 84 -1.66 -16.63 4.72
CA TYR A 84 -0.80 -15.78 3.90
C TYR A 84 -0.35 -14.55 4.69
N LEU A 85 0.89 -14.11 4.42
CA LEU A 85 1.33 -12.78 4.84
C LEU A 85 0.40 -11.73 4.23
N ALA A 86 -0.07 -10.81 5.07
CA ALA A 86 -0.94 -9.75 4.63
C ALA A 86 -0.60 -8.45 5.35
N THR A 87 -0.75 -7.34 4.63
CA THR A 87 -0.47 -6.02 5.20
C THR A 87 -1.66 -5.58 6.05
N ASP A 88 -1.43 -5.23 7.31
CA ASP A 88 -2.42 -4.55 8.15
C ASP A 88 -2.43 -3.04 7.87
N ARG A 89 -1.23 -2.46 7.82
CA ARG A 89 -1.02 -1.04 7.55
C ARG A 89 0.16 -0.85 6.61
N ALA A 90 0.03 0.07 5.65
CA ALA A 90 1.14 0.53 4.82
C ALA A 90 1.21 2.06 4.80
N ASP A 91 2.42 2.58 4.89
CA ASP A 91 2.71 4.00 4.71
C ASP A 91 3.79 4.13 3.63
N VAL A 92 3.45 4.73 2.48
CA VAL A 92 4.42 5.14 1.47
C VAL A 92 4.28 6.64 1.27
N LYS A 93 5.28 7.41 1.67
CA LYS A 93 5.22 8.88 1.68
C LYS A 93 6.43 9.46 0.98
N VAL A 94 6.19 10.44 0.13
CA VAL A 94 7.24 11.19 -0.56
C VAL A 94 7.37 12.53 0.13
N PHE A 95 8.58 12.91 0.49
CA PHE A 95 8.91 14.21 1.05
C PHE A 95 9.83 14.96 0.10
N PHE A 96 9.75 16.28 0.14
CA PHE A 96 10.87 17.11 -0.30
C PHE A 96 11.97 17.03 0.76
N GLU A 97 13.24 16.99 0.34
CA GLU A 97 14.39 16.73 1.22
C GLU A 97 14.39 17.60 2.50
N SER A 98 14.08 18.88 2.36
CA SER A 98 14.09 19.85 3.47
C SER A 98 12.76 19.97 4.22
N SER A 99 11.74 19.18 3.86
CA SER A 99 10.40 19.28 4.42
C SER A 99 10.12 18.20 5.48
N LEU A 100 9.43 18.62 6.55
CA LEU A 100 8.83 17.71 7.53
C LEU A 100 7.43 17.25 7.11
N GLU A 101 6.75 18.00 6.24
CA GLU A 101 5.45 17.61 5.66
C GLU A 101 5.69 16.87 4.33
N PRO A 102 5.03 15.72 4.10
CA PRO A 102 5.17 14.99 2.84
C PRO A 102 4.51 15.75 1.70
N LEU A 103 4.96 15.53 0.46
CA LEU A 103 4.31 16.00 -0.77
C LEU A 103 3.06 15.17 -1.08
N LEU A 104 3.17 13.86 -0.91
CA LEU A 104 2.07 12.92 -1.13
C LEU A 104 2.22 11.69 -0.24
N ARG A 105 1.09 11.02 0.03
CA ARG A 105 1.02 9.85 0.90
C ARG A 105 0.07 8.83 0.31
N TYR A 106 0.57 7.64 0.04
CA TYR A 106 -0.24 6.45 -0.16
C TYR A 106 -0.31 5.72 1.17
N GLU A 107 -1.51 5.71 1.76
CA GLU A 107 -1.75 5.10 3.06
C GLU A 107 -2.75 3.95 2.91
N TYR A 108 -2.50 2.90 3.67
CA TYR A 108 -3.37 1.75 3.75
C TYR A 108 -3.58 1.34 5.20
N VAL A 109 -4.84 1.14 5.60
CA VAL A 109 -5.24 0.58 6.89
C VAL A 109 -6.38 -0.40 6.64
N ARG A 110 -6.17 -1.67 7.00
CA ARG A 110 -7.07 -2.77 6.67
C ARG A 110 -8.50 -2.58 7.18
N ASP A 111 -8.68 -2.08 8.39
CA ASP A 111 -10.00 -2.03 9.04
C ASP A 111 -10.69 -0.67 8.89
N TRP A 112 -10.10 0.26 8.13
CA TRP A 112 -10.70 1.57 7.87
C TRP A 112 -11.82 1.46 6.84
N LYS A 113 -13.04 1.84 7.28
CA LYS A 113 -14.24 1.90 6.45
C LYS A 113 -14.55 3.33 5.99
N ASN A 114 -14.31 4.30 6.88
CA ASN A 114 -14.51 5.73 6.62
C ASN A 114 -13.48 6.54 7.41
N PRO A 115 -12.43 7.10 6.78
CA PRO A 115 -12.15 7.15 5.34
C PRO A 115 -11.86 5.77 4.71
N PRO A 116 -11.81 5.64 3.37
CA PRO A 116 -11.48 4.36 2.72
C PRO A 116 -10.12 3.82 3.15
N GLY A 117 -10.06 2.50 3.35
CA GLY A 117 -8.87 1.83 3.88
C GLY A 117 -7.62 1.95 3.00
N ALA A 118 -7.76 2.16 1.69
CA ALA A 118 -6.66 2.53 0.80
C ALA A 118 -6.94 3.90 0.19
N HIS A 119 -6.01 4.84 0.30
CA HIS A 119 -6.20 6.19 -0.24
C HIS A 119 -4.87 6.91 -0.52
N LEU A 120 -4.98 7.96 -1.35
CA LEU A 120 -3.95 8.95 -1.59
C LEU A 120 -4.31 10.25 -0.86
N GLN A 121 -3.32 10.91 -0.31
CA GLN A 121 -3.40 12.29 0.17
C GLN A 121 -2.30 13.12 -0.49
N VAL A 122 -2.66 14.32 -0.94
CA VAL A 122 -1.74 15.24 -1.61
C VAL A 122 -1.60 16.50 -0.78
N HIS A 123 -0.37 16.89 -0.48
CA HIS A 123 -0.06 18.15 0.20
C HIS A 123 0.22 19.20 -0.85
N ALA A 124 -0.85 19.84 -1.29
CA ALA A 124 -0.83 20.96 -2.21
C ALA A 124 -1.79 22.05 -1.73
N HIS A 125 -1.70 23.22 -2.36
CA HIS A 125 -2.59 24.35 -2.11
C HIS A 125 -3.44 24.64 -3.34
N ARG A 126 -4.76 24.64 -3.17
CA ARG A 126 -5.76 25.15 -4.13
C ARG A 126 -6.94 25.70 -3.36
N ASP A 127 -7.20 26.99 -3.55
CA ASP A 127 -8.15 27.74 -2.74
C ASP A 127 -9.59 27.23 -2.93
N GLU A 128 -9.94 26.78 -4.13
CA GLU A 128 -11.27 26.25 -4.43
C GLU A 128 -11.55 24.97 -3.63
N LEU A 129 -10.54 24.09 -3.48
CA LEU A 129 -10.67 22.89 -2.65
C LEU A 129 -10.77 23.24 -1.17
N ALA A 130 -9.95 24.18 -0.68
CA ALA A 130 -10.05 24.65 0.70
C ALA A 130 -11.42 25.27 1.01
N TYR A 131 -11.97 26.05 0.06
CA TYR A 131 -13.32 26.60 0.14
C TYR A 131 -14.38 25.50 0.21
N LEU A 132 -14.33 24.50 -0.68
CA LEU A 132 -15.26 23.37 -0.67
C LEU A 132 -15.22 22.57 0.65
N LEU A 133 -14.02 22.33 1.19
CA LEU A 133 -13.87 21.65 2.49
C LEU A 133 -14.50 22.47 3.62
N ARG A 134 -14.30 23.79 3.61
CA ARG A 134 -14.95 24.71 4.56
C ARG A 134 -16.47 24.73 4.41
N LEU A 135 -17.01 24.61 3.19
CA LEU A 135 -18.45 24.46 2.99
C LEU A 135 -18.95 23.13 3.60
N ALA A 136 -18.21 22.04 3.40
CA ALA A 136 -18.55 20.71 3.89
C ALA A 136 -18.51 20.60 5.42
N GLU A 137 -17.54 21.25 6.08
CA GLU A 137 -17.47 21.38 7.56
C GLU A 137 -18.79 21.84 8.16
N ARG A 138 -19.43 22.84 7.54
CA ARG A 138 -20.69 23.42 8.04
C ARG A 138 -21.84 22.43 8.00
N LYS A 139 -21.79 21.44 7.11
CA LYS A 139 -22.79 20.38 6.97
C LYS A 139 -22.52 19.15 7.85
N GLN A 140 -21.44 19.15 8.65
CA GLN A 140 -21.02 18.01 9.51
C GLN A 140 -20.91 16.67 8.78
N SER A 141 -20.72 16.69 7.45
CA SER A 141 -20.87 15.50 6.59
C SER A 141 -19.54 14.87 6.16
N THR A 142 -18.44 15.16 6.87
CA THR A 142 -17.09 14.73 6.48
C THR A 142 -16.61 13.50 7.25
N PRO A 143 -15.95 12.52 6.57
CA PRO A 143 -15.38 11.30 7.16
C PRO A 143 -14.57 11.52 8.44
N SER A 144 -13.68 12.51 8.40
CA SER A 144 -12.91 12.97 9.54
C SER A 144 -13.77 13.95 10.33
N GLY A 145 -14.50 13.44 11.32
CA GLY A 145 -15.23 14.28 12.26
C GLY A 145 -14.37 15.45 12.73
N LYS A 146 -14.74 16.66 12.30
CA LYS A 146 -14.07 17.94 12.55
C LYS A 146 -12.64 17.98 11.98
N PHE A 147 -12.52 18.55 10.78
CA PHE A 147 -11.36 19.38 10.45
C PHE A 147 -10.96 20.22 11.66
N ARG A 148 -9.65 20.40 11.88
CA ARG A 148 -9.14 21.06 13.09
C ARG A 148 -9.81 22.43 13.25
N ARG A 149 -10.76 22.53 14.18
CA ARG A 149 -11.54 23.76 14.44
C ARG A 149 -10.59 24.96 14.56
N GLY A 150 -10.78 25.95 13.70
CA GLY A 150 -9.95 27.16 13.67
C GLY A 150 -8.72 27.11 12.76
N LYS A 151 -8.48 26.01 12.03
CA LYS A 151 -7.45 25.96 10.97
C LYS A 151 -8.09 26.01 9.58
N LEU A 152 -7.33 26.50 8.61
CA LEU A 152 -7.71 26.41 7.20
C LEU A 152 -7.69 24.94 6.77
N PRO A 153 -8.78 24.41 6.17
CA PRO A 153 -8.78 23.07 5.59
C PRO A 153 -7.68 22.91 4.55
N ARG A 154 -7.02 21.76 4.55
CA ARG A 154 -5.93 21.45 3.62
C ARG A 154 -6.35 20.32 2.69
N ILE A 155 -5.85 20.35 1.46
CA ILE A 155 -6.07 19.27 0.49
C ILE A 155 -5.53 17.93 1.04
N SER A 156 -4.51 17.96 1.88
CA SER A 156 -3.94 16.77 2.51
C SER A 156 -4.85 16.07 3.52
N GLU A 157 -6.00 16.67 3.84
CA GLU A 157 -7.06 16.06 4.65
C GLU A 157 -8.08 15.29 3.77
N ILE A 158 -8.02 15.47 2.44
CA ILE A 158 -8.84 14.73 1.48
C ILE A 158 -8.26 13.34 1.25
N HIS A 159 -9.08 12.30 1.49
CA HIS A 159 -8.70 10.91 1.26
C HIS A 159 -9.19 10.53 -0.14
N PHE A 160 -8.33 10.68 -1.14
CA PHE A 160 -8.64 10.28 -2.52
C PHE A 160 -8.67 8.76 -2.58
N PRO A 161 -9.83 8.12 -2.83
CA PRO A 161 -9.90 6.67 -2.89
C PRO A 161 -9.08 6.14 -4.07
N VAL A 162 -8.45 4.99 -3.87
CA VAL A 162 -7.81 4.21 -4.93
C VAL A 162 -8.63 2.94 -5.18
N GLY A 163 -8.09 1.95 -5.90
CA GLY A 163 -8.78 0.69 -6.22
C GLY A 163 -9.00 -0.27 -5.04
N GLY A 164 -9.21 0.24 -3.83
CA GLY A 164 -9.51 -0.56 -2.63
C GLY A 164 -8.35 -1.43 -2.14
N HIS A 165 -8.68 -2.45 -1.35
CA HIS A 165 -7.69 -3.31 -0.70
C HIS A 165 -6.76 -3.99 -1.71
N ARG A 166 -7.25 -4.42 -2.86
CA ARG A 166 -6.50 -5.27 -3.80
C ARG A 166 -5.85 -4.50 -4.95
N PHE A 167 -6.40 -3.34 -5.34
CA PHE A 167 -5.85 -2.56 -6.46
C PHE A 167 -5.24 -1.23 -6.00
N ARG A 168 -4.73 -1.20 -4.76
CA ARG A 168 -3.95 -0.07 -4.25
C ARG A 168 -2.57 0.02 -4.92
N PRO A 169 -2.00 1.24 -5.05
CA PRO A 169 -0.62 1.42 -5.46
C PRO A 169 0.37 0.74 -4.49
N GLY A 170 1.38 0.09 -5.05
CA GLY A 170 2.56 -0.44 -4.34
C GLY A 170 3.72 0.54 -4.34
N LEU A 171 4.86 0.13 -3.79
CA LEU A 171 6.09 0.94 -3.84
C LEU A 171 6.62 1.07 -5.27
N GLU A 172 6.40 0.05 -6.10
CA GLU A 172 6.74 0.00 -7.52
C GLU A 172 6.06 1.14 -8.28
N ASP A 173 4.77 1.36 -8.03
CA ASP A 173 4.00 2.44 -8.66
C ASP A 173 4.52 3.82 -8.24
N VAL A 174 4.95 3.96 -6.97
CA VAL A 174 5.53 5.22 -6.47
C VAL A 174 6.88 5.48 -7.11
N LEU A 175 7.77 4.50 -7.18
CA LEU A 175 9.07 4.64 -7.83
C LEU A 175 8.91 4.96 -9.32
N LEU A 176 7.98 4.29 -10.01
CA LEU A 176 7.63 4.59 -11.39
C LEU A 176 7.10 6.02 -11.57
N LEU A 177 6.24 6.50 -10.66
CA LEU A 177 5.78 7.88 -10.67
C LEU A 177 6.94 8.86 -10.47
N LEU A 178 7.85 8.58 -9.53
CA LEU A 178 8.99 9.47 -9.29
C LEU A 178 9.91 9.57 -10.50
N GLU A 179 10.18 8.45 -11.18
CA GLU A 179 10.98 8.47 -12.40
C GLU A 179 10.27 9.21 -13.53
N ARG A 180 8.99 8.89 -13.78
CA ARG A 180 8.26 9.44 -14.92
C ARG A 180 7.99 10.94 -14.79
N GLU A 181 7.63 11.40 -13.59
CA GLU A 181 7.18 12.78 -13.37
C GLU A 181 8.31 13.71 -12.89
N PHE A 182 9.34 13.17 -12.23
CA PHE A 182 10.43 13.97 -11.65
C PHE A 182 11.82 13.61 -12.17
N ALA A 183 11.94 12.63 -13.08
CA ALA A 183 13.21 12.23 -13.69
C ALA A 183 14.31 11.95 -12.64
N ILE A 184 13.95 11.23 -11.57
CA ILE A 184 14.92 10.83 -10.54
C ILE A 184 16.06 10.00 -11.13
N ASP A 185 17.22 10.04 -10.49
CA ASP A 185 18.33 9.17 -10.85
C ASP A 185 17.96 7.71 -10.58
N VAL A 186 18.27 6.84 -11.53
CA VAL A 186 17.94 5.42 -11.49
C VAL A 186 19.09 4.55 -12.00
N GLU A 187 19.19 3.33 -11.51
CA GLU A 187 20.19 2.36 -11.94
C GLU A 187 19.94 1.84 -13.36
N PRO A 188 20.99 1.45 -14.10
CA PRO A 188 20.82 0.74 -15.37
C PRO A 188 19.97 -0.53 -15.20
N GLY A 189 18.94 -0.66 -16.04
CA GLY A 189 18.04 -1.83 -16.01
C GLY A 189 16.92 -1.77 -14.98
N TRP A 190 16.79 -0.68 -14.22
CA TRP A 190 15.73 -0.46 -13.21
C TRP A 190 14.32 -0.80 -13.74
N ARG A 191 14.03 -0.46 -15.01
CA ARG A 191 12.72 -0.67 -15.64
C ARG A 191 12.31 -2.15 -15.60
N LYS A 192 13.25 -3.05 -15.91
CA LYS A 192 13.01 -4.50 -15.87
C LYS A 192 12.67 -4.98 -14.46
N ILE A 193 13.30 -4.38 -13.45
CA ILE A 193 13.05 -4.71 -12.04
C ILE A 193 11.66 -4.22 -11.63
N VAL A 194 11.33 -2.96 -11.91
CA VAL A 194 9.99 -2.40 -11.62
C VAL A 194 8.90 -3.19 -12.34
N ASP A 195 9.07 -3.53 -13.61
CA ASP A 195 8.08 -4.29 -14.36
C ASP A 195 7.86 -5.69 -13.76
N ALA A 196 8.95 -6.39 -13.42
CA ALA A 196 8.89 -7.72 -12.82
C ALA A 196 8.23 -7.71 -11.43
N GLU A 197 8.61 -6.78 -10.56
CA GLU A 197 8.03 -6.66 -9.23
C GLU A 197 6.57 -6.18 -9.29
N THR A 198 6.25 -5.25 -10.18
CA THR A 198 4.86 -4.82 -10.42
C THR A 198 4.00 -6.01 -10.87
N GLN A 199 4.48 -6.82 -11.81
CA GLN A 199 3.76 -8.00 -12.26
C GLN A 199 3.53 -8.99 -11.10
N LYS A 200 4.57 -9.29 -10.31
CA LYS A 200 4.44 -10.18 -9.14
C LYS A 200 3.41 -9.64 -8.15
N TRP A 201 3.48 -8.35 -7.82
CA TRP A 201 2.53 -7.69 -6.93
C TRP A 201 1.10 -7.79 -7.43
N ARG A 202 0.85 -7.43 -8.70
CA ARG A 202 -0.49 -7.48 -9.30
C ARG A 202 -1.05 -8.89 -9.35
N LEU A 203 -0.23 -9.90 -9.68
CA LEU A 203 -0.65 -11.30 -9.65
C LEU A 203 -0.94 -11.79 -8.23
N LEU A 204 -0.18 -11.36 -7.23
CA LEU A 204 -0.45 -11.68 -5.82
C LEU A 204 -1.77 -11.06 -5.35
N GLN A 205 -2.02 -9.80 -5.69
CA GLN A 205 -3.28 -9.14 -5.36
C GLN A 205 -4.47 -9.76 -6.11
N LEU A 206 -4.30 -10.16 -7.37
CA LEU A 206 -5.34 -10.88 -8.13
C LEU A 206 -5.71 -12.20 -7.45
N ARG A 207 -4.72 -13.00 -7.04
CA ARG A 207 -4.98 -14.23 -6.29
C ARG A 207 -5.76 -13.96 -4.99
N ALA A 208 -5.41 -12.88 -4.30
CA ALA A 208 -6.13 -12.48 -3.09
C ALA A 208 -7.56 -12.00 -3.39
N ALA A 209 -7.78 -11.25 -4.47
CA ALA A 209 -9.12 -10.83 -4.91
C ALA A 209 -10.01 -12.02 -5.31
N VAL A 210 -9.44 -13.03 -5.98
CA VAL A 210 -10.14 -14.28 -6.28
C VAL A 210 -10.56 -15.00 -4.99
N ARG A 211 -9.72 -14.97 -3.95
CA ARG A 211 -10.08 -15.55 -2.63
C ARG A 211 -11.14 -14.72 -1.89
N ASP A 212 -11.20 -13.41 -2.10
CA ASP A 212 -12.22 -12.56 -1.49
C ASP A 212 -13.62 -12.81 -2.10
N ALA A 213 -13.68 -13.18 -3.39
CA ALA A 213 -14.93 -13.44 -4.13
C ALA A 213 -14.83 -14.68 -5.06
N PRO A 214 -14.65 -15.90 -4.50
CA PRO A 214 -14.38 -17.10 -5.29
C PRO A 214 -15.53 -17.49 -6.22
N ASP A 215 -16.78 -17.28 -5.80
CA ASP A 215 -17.96 -17.60 -6.62
C ASP A 215 -18.07 -16.72 -7.86
N VAL A 216 -17.75 -15.43 -7.72
CA VAL A 216 -17.73 -14.47 -8.84
C VAL A 216 -16.64 -14.87 -9.84
N ALA A 217 -15.44 -15.21 -9.34
CA ALA A 217 -14.35 -15.67 -10.19
C ALA A 217 -14.72 -16.97 -10.92
N ALA A 218 -15.31 -17.95 -10.23
CA ALA A 218 -15.73 -19.22 -10.81
C ALA A 218 -16.83 -19.05 -11.87
N ALA A 219 -17.79 -18.14 -11.65
CA ALA A 219 -18.82 -17.80 -12.64
C ALA A 219 -18.20 -17.26 -13.93
N VAL A 220 -17.31 -16.26 -13.85
CA VAL A 220 -16.64 -15.69 -15.04
C VAL A 220 -15.87 -16.75 -15.83
N LEU A 221 -15.14 -17.62 -15.13
CA LEU A 221 -14.36 -18.69 -15.77
C LEU A 221 -15.27 -19.68 -16.54
N ARG A 222 -16.40 -20.06 -15.96
CA ARG A 222 -17.37 -20.97 -16.58
C ARG A 222 -18.13 -20.30 -17.73
N ASP A 223 -18.71 -19.15 -17.46
CA ASP A 223 -19.74 -18.53 -18.30
C ASP A 223 -19.15 -17.78 -19.50
N HIS A 224 -17.88 -17.34 -19.41
CA HIS A 224 -17.29 -16.47 -20.42
C HIS A 224 -16.00 -17.01 -21.04
N LEU A 225 -15.29 -17.91 -20.36
CA LEU A 225 -13.99 -18.40 -20.81
C LEU A 225 -13.99 -19.91 -21.12
N GLY A 226 -15.10 -20.61 -20.90
CA GLY A 226 -15.24 -22.03 -21.21
C GLY A 226 -14.43 -22.97 -20.30
N TYR A 227 -13.95 -22.48 -19.15
CA TYR A 227 -13.28 -23.32 -18.17
C TYR A 227 -14.29 -24.20 -17.45
N THR A 228 -13.93 -25.46 -17.22
CA THR A 228 -14.64 -26.32 -16.26
C THR A 228 -14.12 -26.00 -14.86
N VAL A 229 -14.96 -25.40 -14.02
CA VAL A 229 -14.67 -25.12 -12.60
C VAL A 229 -15.65 -25.91 -11.75
N ILE A 230 -15.14 -26.81 -10.93
CA ILE A 230 -15.93 -27.67 -10.05
C ILE A 230 -15.84 -27.07 -8.64
N PRO A 231 -16.96 -26.65 -8.03
CA PRO A 231 -16.95 -26.17 -6.65
C PRO A 231 -16.59 -27.33 -5.71
N PRO A 232 -15.89 -27.06 -4.59
CA PRO A 232 -15.61 -28.09 -3.59
C PRO A 232 -16.92 -28.61 -2.97
N GLU A 233 -16.93 -29.88 -2.54
CA GLU A 233 -18.12 -30.67 -2.15
C GLU A 233 -18.82 -30.25 -0.85
N SER A 234 -18.80 -28.96 -0.49
CA SER A 234 -19.31 -28.34 0.75
C SER A 234 -18.45 -28.58 1.99
N GLU A 235 -17.64 -27.58 2.35
CA GLU A 235 -17.12 -27.21 3.70
C GLU A 235 -15.85 -26.33 3.63
N GLY A 236 -15.21 -26.21 2.46
CA GLY A 236 -13.89 -25.58 2.33
C GLY A 236 -13.82 -24.18 1.69
N LEU A 237 -14.92 -23.60 1.22
CA LEU A 237 -14.87 -22.24 0.66
C LEU A 237 -14.76 -21.24 1.81
N PRO A 238 -13.70 -20.40 1.86
CA PRO A 238 -13.68 -19.30 2.81
C PRO A 238 -14.89 -18.41 2.54
N ALA A 239 -15.58 -18.00 3.61
CA ALA A 239 -16.68 -17.05 3.48
C ALA A 239 -16.15 -15.82 2.72
N PRO A 240 -16.90 -15.29 1.72
CA PRO A 240 -16.51 -14.07 1.06
C PRO A 240 -16.27 -13.01 2.12
N ARG A 241 -15.28 -12.13 1.87
CA ARG A 241 -15.10 -10.98 2.77
C ARG A 241 -16.46 -10.28 2.84
N PRO A 242 -17.03 -10.06 4.04
CA PRO A 242 -18.36 -9.48 4.15
C PRO A 242 -18.35 -8.17 3.38
N ALA A 243 -19.24 -8.08 2.38
CA ALA A 243 -19.54 -6.81 1.74
C ALA A 243 -19.77 -5.81 2.87
N ALA A 244 -19.09 -4.66 2.84
CA ALA A 244 -19.22 -3.67 3.90
C ALA A 244 -20.72 -3.33 4.06
N GLU A 245 -21.38 -3.95 5.03
CA GLU A 245 -22.80 -3.77 5.25
C GLU A 245 -23.02 -2.30 5.60
N GLN A 246 -23.69 -1.61 4.68
CA GLN A 246 -24.40 -0.34 4.84
C GLN A 246 -23.61 0.92 5.23
N ASP A 247 -22.29 0.88 5.51
CA ASP A 247 -21.58 2.08 6.02
C ASP A 247 -20.34 2.54 5.22
N SER A 248 -19.98 1.89 4.10
CA SER A 248 -18.99 2.46 3.17
C SER A 248 -19.68 3.01 1.91
N ARG A 249 -19.56 4.33 1.67
CA ARG A 249 -19.94 4.94 0.37
C ARG A 249 -19.02 4.54 -0.79
N LEU A 250 -18.11 3.60 -0.53
CA LEU A 250 -17.08 3.11 -1.43
C LEU A 250 -17.06 1.58 -1.26
N PHE A 251 -18.11 0.93 -1.75
CA PHE A 251 -18.07 -0.51 -1.95
C PHE A 251 -17.01 -0.81 -3.00
N TRP A 252 -16.03 -1.62 -2.63
CA TRP A 252 -15.16 -2.30 -3.58
C TRP A 252 -15.09 -3.77 -3.15
N PRO A 253 -15.51 -4.72 -3.99
CA PRO A 253 -15.51 -6.14 -3.65
C PRO A 253 -14.10 -6.68 -3.39
#